data_AF-Q2HH36-F1
#
_entry.id   AF-Q2HH36-F1
#
_cell.length_a   1.000
_cell.length_b   1.000
_cell.length_c   1.000
_cell.angle_alpha   90.00
_cell.angle_beta   90.00
_cell.angle_gamma   90.00
#
_symmetry.space_group_name_H-M   'P 1'
#
loop_
_entity.id
_entity.type
_entity.pdbx_description
1 polymer ?
#
loop_
_entity_poly.entity_id
_entity_poly.type
_entity_poly.pdbx_seq_one_letter_code
_entity_poly.pdbx_strand_id
1 'polypeptide(L)' 'MSSRQAALSLYRRSLKLALDWSVQRHLWRGQALYIRSLFEKNRDVSDPRLQRVRN' A
#
# COMPACT_ATOMS: atom_id res chain seq x y z
N MET A 1 2.46 -6.93 16.55
CA MET A 1 2.51 -5.68 15.74
C MET A 1 1.10 -5.11 15.66
N SER A 2 0.93 -3.81 15.94
CA SER A 2 -0.36 -3.14 15.73
C SER A 2 -0.73 -3.17 14.24
N SER A 3 -2.02 -3.29 13.90
CA SER A 3 -2.52 -3.27 12.51
C SER A 3 -2.04 -2.03 11.74
N ARG A 4 -1.95 -0.88 12.42
CA ARG A 4 -1.41 0.36 11.85
C ARG A 4 0.07 0.26 11.49
N GLN A 5 0.88 -0.38 12.33
CA GLN A 5 2.31 -0.59 12.06
C GLN A 5 2.50 -1.55 10.87
N ALA A 6 1.67 -2.60 10.79
CA ALA A 6 1.67 -3.51 9.67
C ALA A 6 1.30 -2.79 8.35
N ALA A 7 0.27 -1.95 8.36
CA ALA A 7 -0.13 -1.14 7.20
C ALA A 7 0.99 -0.17 6.76
N LEU A 8 1.66 0.52 7.69
CA LEU A 8 2.77 1.41 7.35
C LEU A 8 3.97 0.64 6.79
N SER A 9 4.28 -0.54 7.33
CA SER A 9 5.33 -1.41 6.80
C SER A 9 5.00 -1.88 5.38
N LEU A 10 3.77 -2.33 5.16
CA LEU A 10 3.28 -2.74 3.84
C LEU A 10 3.35 -1.59 2.83
N TYR A 11 2.89 -0.39 3.18
CA TYR A 11 2.95 0.78 2.31
C TYR A 11 4.37 1.07 1.82
N ARG A 12 5.35 1.08 2.75
CA ARG A 12 6.77 1.31 2.40
C ARG A 12 7.30 0.20 1.48
N ARG A 13 6.99 -1.07 1.79
CA ARG A 13 7.40 -2.22 0.98
C ARG A 13 6.79 -2.18 -0.42
N SER A 14 5.52 -1.82 -0.56
CA SER A 14 4.85 -1.66 -1.85
C SER A 14 5.49 -0.56 -2.69
N LEU A 15 5.82 0.60 -2.11
CA LEU A 15 6.51 1.67 -2.82
C LEU A 15 7.92 1.29 -3.27
N LYS A 16 8.65 0.55 -2.42
CA LYS A 16 9.99 0.05 -2.73
C LYS A 16 9.94 -1.00 -3.84
N LEU A 17 9.03 -1.97 -3.75
CA LEU A 17 8.82 -2.96 -4.81
C LEU A 17 8.49 -2.28 -6.14
N ALA A 18 7.52 -1.36 -6.16
CA ALA A 18 7.18 -0.61 -7.38
C ALA A 18 8.38 0.17 -7.93
N LEU A 19 9.24 0.73 -7.07
CA LEU A 19 10.47 1.40 -7.49
C LEU A 19 11.46 0.44 -8.12
N ASP A 20 11.67 -0.71 -7.50
CA ASP A 20 12.65 -1.71 -7.94
C ASP A 20 12.29 -2.29 -9.31
N TRP A 21 10.99 -2.38 -9.63
CA TRP A 21 10.50 -2.82 -10.95
C TRP A 21 10.33 -1.68 -11.97
N SER A 22 10.46 -0.42 -11.55
CA SER A 22 10.28 0.72 -12.44
C SER A 22 11.56 1.06 -13.17
N VAL A 23 11.56 0.92 -14.51
CA VAL A 23 12.68 1.35 -15.36
C VAL A 23 12.86 2.88 -15.34
N GLN A 24 11.76 3.64 -15.25
CA GLN A 24 11.79 5.11 -15.31
C GLN A 24 11.06 5.77 -14.14
N ARG A 25 11.63 6.87 -13.65
CA ARG A 25 11.13 7.57 -12.47
C ARG A 25 9.73 8.18 -12.64
N HIS A 26 9.36 8.54 -13.86
CA HIS A 26 8.05 9.13 -14.15
C HIS A 26 6.92 8.07 -14.07
N LEU A 27 7.16 6.85 -14.58
CA LEU A 27 6.23 5.72 -14.44
C LEU A 27 6.03 5.35 -12.96
N TRP A 28 7.14 5.30 -12.21
CA TRP A 28 7.07 5.07 -10.76
C TRP A 28 6.19 6.09 -10.04
N ARG A 29 6.25 7.37 -10.42
CA ARG A 29 5.42 8.41 -9.78
C ARG A 29 3.94 8.13 -9.95
N GLY A 30 3.50 7.71 -11.13
CA GLY A 30 2.12 7.28 -11.38
C GLY A 30 1.73 6.08 -10.51
N GLN A 31 2.59 5.07 -10.45
CA GLN A 31 2.37 3.89 -9.60
C GLN A 31 2.32 4.23 -8.10
N ALA A 32 3.19 5.13 -7.63
CA ALA A 32 3.23 5.54 -6.24
C ALA A 32 1.95 6.27 -5.81
N LEU A 33 1.40 7.13 -6.68
CA LEU A 33 0.12 7.79 -6.42
C LEU A 33 -1.04 6.79 -6.39
N TYR A 34 -1.04 5.82 -7.29
CA TYR A 34 -2.04 4.75 -7.29
C TYR A 34 -1.95 3.88 -6.01
N ILE A 35 -0.75 3.48 -5.59
CA ILE A 35 -0.57 2.75 -4.33
C ILE A 35 -1.10 3.59 -3.16
N ARG A 36 -0.77 4.89 -3.09
CA ARG A 36 -1.30 5.78 -2.04
C ARG A 36 -2.83 5.81 -2.02
N SER A 37 -3.48 5.94 -3.18
CA SER A 37 -4.95 6.02 -3.24
C SER A 37 -5.61 4.73 -2.73
N LEU A 38 -5.01 3.56 -2.96
CA LEU A 38 -5.49 2.29 -2.39
C LEU A 38 -5.41 2.27 -0.86
N PHE A 39 -4.33 2.79 -0.27
CA PHE A 39 -4.20 2.87 1.19
C PHE A 39 -5.18 3.88 1.80
N GLU A 40 -5.34 5.06 1.19
CA GLU A 40 -6.30 6.07 1.66
C GLU A 40 -7.74 5.55 1.59
N LYS A 41 -8.11 4.86 0.50
CA LYS A 41 -9.45 4.25 0.34
C LYS A 41 -9.82 3.29 1.47
N ASN A 42 -8.83 2.66 2.10
CA ASN A 42 -9.02 1.66 3.16
C ASN A 42 -8.65 2.16 4.56
N ARG A 43 -8.29 3.44 4.71
CA ARG A 43 -7.77 4.00 5.98
C ARG A 43 -8.77 3.88 7.13
N ASP A 44 -10.05 4.02 6.84
CA ASP A 44 -11.12 4.06 7.84
C ASP A 44 -11.76 2.67 8.08
N VAL A 45 -11.23 1.62 7.45
CA VAL A 45 -11.67 0.23 7.68
C VAL A 45 -11.12 -0.26 9.01
N SER A 46 -11.93 -0.20 10.05
CA SER A 46 -11.57 -0.60 11.42
C SER A 46 -12.03 -2.00 11.80
N ASP A 47 -13.04 -2.57 11.11
CA ASP A 47 -13.51 -3.94 11.35
C ASP A 47 -12.42 -4.95 10.94
N PRO A 48 -11.86 -5.72 11.90
CA PRO A 48 -10.82 -6.72 11.60
C PRO A 48 -11.27 -7.80 10.61
N ARG A 49 -12.57 -8.07 10.47
CA ARG A 49 -13.09 -9.05 9.50
C ARG A 49 -12.95 -8.56 8.06
N LEU A 50 -13.07 -7.25 7.84
CA LEU A 50 -12.91 -6.63 6.53
C LEU A 50 -11.44 -6.48 6.13
N GLN A 51 -10.52 -6.51 7.09
CA GLN A 51 -9.07 -6.45 6.83
C GLN A 51 -8.47 -7.81 6.43
N ARG A 52 -9.24 -8.90 6.50
CA ARG A 52 -8.78 -10.23 6.11
C ARG A 52 -9.04 -10.46 4.62
N VAL A 53 -8.02 -10.96 3.93
CA VAL A 53 -8.18 -11.49 2.56
C VAL A 53 -9.10 -12.71 2.64
N ARG A 54 -10.19 -12.69 1.89
CA ARG A 54 -10.97 -13.91 1.59
C ARG A 54 -10.24 -14.66 0.48
N ASN A 55 -9.75 -15.85 0.81
CA ASN A 55 -9.26 -16.81 -0.19
C ASN A 55 -10.42 -17.48 -0.91
#